data_AF-A0A6B3I1Y1-F1
#
_entry.id   AF-A0A6B3I1Y1-F1
#
_cell.length_a   1.000
_cell.length_b   1.000
_cell.length_c   1.000
_cell.angle_alpha   90.00
_cell.angle_beta   90.00
_cell.angle_gamma   90.00
#
_symmetry.space_group_name_H-M   'P 1'
#
loop_
_entity.id
_entity.type
_entity.pdbx_description
1 polymer ?
#
loop_
_entity_poly.entity_id
_entity_poly.type
_entity_poly.pdbx_seq_one_letter_code
_entity_poly.pdbx_strand_id
1 'polypeptide(L)'
;LLFGAGRVRRGPMRLTGTPAPPAVLYTDERTRVVPVLSGNKLELRTERVPAVLTGHAAADDSLHLEVKVLDDDGPVALRLTEWRTKDTQEFALRGSLGSRAAEIPLTAFRGKDEIWGVQLVGGRGRLTVAAPAGAEDGRHPLPGGRELYVGPNPSGDVVLTDRPVQPVVTSVAWSEGGELVLEGAFPEPSGVIGELVARHSGHHEEVVLAVELGEEGVFRAVVDPAAVDGPGGPLPLAEGRWYLFLREPGERDPDAYRPLRLATPLHAGLPLQREAEGRPFTLQRRHHDRLVLEAGSALPGTEQGAYGQRIQRERYAGLRATDGDQLRPAALYTSYDGRQYSDSPRAIHRELASRAPEIEHLWVVRDQQAAVPDGVRAVALHSAEWYEALARSRWVVTNTHLPQWFERAEGQCVVQTWHGTPLKRIGRDLAGTPHADAAYMASMERRSAQWSVLVSPNSFSTPVLRRAFGYSGEVLECGYPRNDLLYAPDRAT
;
A
#
# COMPACT_ATOMS: atom_id res chain seq x y z
N LEU A 1 -11.51 -20.36 -12.52
CA LEU A 1 -11.07 -21.35 -13.53
C LEU A 1 -9.76 -20.83 -14.10
N LEU A 2 -8.69 -21.62 -14.11
CA LEU A 2 -7.41 -21.17 -14.68
C LEU A 2 -7.39 -21.51 -16.17
N PHE A 3 -7.22 -20.49 -17.02
CA PHE A 3 -6.97 -20.66 -18.45
C PHE A 3 -5.46 -20.71 -18.67
N GLY A 4 -4.95 -21.89 -19.01
CA GLY A 4 -3.57 -22.10 -19.44
C GLY A 4 -3.50 -23.28 -20.40
N ALA A 5 -2.87 -23.07 -21.57
CA ALA A 5 -2.68 -24.08 -22.61
C ALA A 5 -3.98 -24.74 -23.14
N GLY A 6 -5.08 -23.98 -23.24
CA GLY A 6 -6.33 -24.46 -23.87
C GLY A 6 -7.10 -25.53 -23.11
N ARG A 7 -6.73 -25.85 -21.86
CA ARG A 7 -7.46 -26.80 -21.01
C ARG A 7 -7.96 -26.15 -19.73
N VAL A 8 -9.27 -26.22 -19.50
CA VAL A 8 -9.90 -25.78 -18.25
C VAL A 8 -9.51 -26.76 -17.14
N ARG A 9 -8.69 -26.31 -16.18
CA ARG A 9 -8.35 -27.09 -14.98
C ARG A 9 -9.04 -26.49 -13.75
N ARG A 10 -9.63 -27.36 -12.94
CA ARG A 10 -10.04 -27.02 -11.57
C ARG A 10 -8.78 -27.07 -10.69
N GLY A 11 -8.36 -25.93 -10.18
CA GLY A 11 -7.29 -25.79 -9.20
C GLY A 11 -7.78 -24.95 -8.02
N PRO A 12 -7.11 -25.03 -6.85
CA PRO A 12 -7.44 -24.17 -5.73
C PRO A 12 -7.22 -22.71 -6.14
N MET A 13 -8.27 -21.90 -6.04
CA MET A 13 -8.11 -20.45 -6.07
C MET A 13 -7.44 -20.06 -4.75
N ARG A 14 -6.25 -19.47 -4.81
CA ARG A 14 -5.61 -18.86 -3.64
C ARG A 14 -5.79 -17.36 -3.78
N LEU A 15 -6.43 -16.75 -2.79
CA LEU A 15 -6.40 -15.30 -2.67
C LEU A 15 -4.96 -14.89 -2.37
N THR A 16 -4.38 -14.10 -3.27
CA THR A 16 -3.13 -13.39 -2.99
C THR A 16 -3.48 -12.10 -2.28
N GLY A 17 -3.04 -11.95 -1.03
CA GLY A 17 -3.39 -10.79 -0.21
C GLY A 17 -4.81 -10.85 0.33
N THR A 18 -5.42 -9.66 0.53
CA THR A 18 -6.75 -9.50 1.12
C THR A 18 -7.60 -8.56 0.25
N PRO A 19 -7.99 -9.01 -0.97
CA PRO A 19 -8.74 -8.20 -1.91
C PRO A 19 -10.15 -7.87 -1.37
N ALA A 20 -10.79 -6.82 -1.89
CA ALA A 20 -12.22 -6.65 -1.66
C ALA A 20 -13.03 -7.65 -2.50
N PRO A 21 -14.19 -8.11 -2.00
CA PRO A 21 -15.12 -8.86 -2.84
C PRO A 21 -15.54 -7.98 -4.02
N PRO A 22 -15.79 -8.54 -5.22
CA PRO A 22 -16.39 -7.81 -6.33
C PRO A 22 -17.71 -7.14 -5.93
N ALA A 23 -18.16 -6.13 -6.69
CA ALA A 23 -19.43 -5.48 -6.42
C ALA A 23 -20.60 -6.45 -6.63
N VAL A 24 -21.73 -6.20 -5.96
CA VAL A 24 -22.97 -6.92 -6.19
C VAL A 24 -23.41 -6.68 -7.63
N LEU A 25 -23.82 -7.75 -8.31
CA LEU A 25 -24.27 -7.70 -9.70
C LEU A 25 -25.75 -8.07 -9.78
N TYR A 26 -26.55 -7.24 -10.44
CA TYR A 26 -27.96 -7.55 -10.70
C TYR A 26 -28.07 -8.25 -12.06
N THR A 27 -28.74 -9.39 -12.11
CA THR A 27 -29.05 -10.07 -13.38
C THR A 27 -30.38 -9.62 -13.96
N ASP A 28 -31.28 -9.17 -13.09
CA ASP A 28 -32.58 -8.57 -13.39
C ASP A 28 -33.07 -7.79 -12.15
N GLU A 29 -34.25 -7.16 -12.21
CA GLU A 29 -34.81 -6.38 -11.10
C GLU A 29 -35.07 -7.20 -9.81
N ARG A 30 -35.18 -8.53 -9.91
CA ARG A 30 -35.55 -9.43 -8.81
C ARG A 30 -34.43 -10.34 -8.35
N THR A 31 -33.28 -10.31 -9.01
CA THR A 31 -32.20 -11.28 -8.76
C THR A 31 -30.86 -10.59 -8.77
N ARG A 32 -30.08 -10.82 -7.71
CA ARG A 32 -28.70 -10.34 -7.58
C ARG A 32 -27.74 -11.49 -7.27
N VAL A 33 -26.49 -11.30 -7.65
CA VAL A 33 -25.36 -12.14 -7.29
C VAL A 33 -24.50 -11.36 -6.30
N VAL A 34 -24.38 -11.87 -5.07
CA VAL A 34 -23.60 -11.29 -3.98
C VAL A 34 -22.27 -12.05 -3.85
N PRO A 35 -21.13 -11.43 -4.17
CA PRO A 35 -19.82 -12.03 -3.98
C PRO A 35 -19.40 -11.96 -2.50
N VAL A 36 -19.06 -13.10 -1.91
CA VAL A 36 -18.60 -13.19 -0.51
C VAL A 36 -17.22 -13.83 -0.48
N LEU A 37 -16.27 -13.16 0.17
CA LEU A 37 -14.96 -13.74 0.47
C LEU A 37 -15.02 -14.39 1.86
N SER A 38 -14.87 -15.72 1.89
CA SER A 38 -14.88 -16.51 3.12
C SER A 38 -13.63 -17.39 3.18
N GLY A 39 -12.70 -17.03 4.07
CA GLY A 39 -11.36 -17.61 4.11
C GLY A 39 -10.64 -17.42 2.76
N ASN A 40 -10.24 -18.52 2.12
CA ASN A 40 -9.57 -18.51 0.81
C ASN A 40 -10.53 -18.78 -0.36
N LYS A 41 -11.83 -18.63 -0.16
CA LYS A 41 -12.85 -18.92 -1.18
C LYS A 41 -13.62 -17.66 -1.55
N LEU A 42 -13.91 -17.54 -2.85
CA LEU A 42 -14.94 -16.66 -3.38
C LEU A 42 -16.22 -17.50 -3.51
N GLU A 43 -17.24 -17.14 -2.75
CA GLU A 43 -18.60 -17.66 -2.84
C GLU A 43 -19.45 -16.66 -3.61
N LEU A 44 -20.25 -17.13 -4.57
CA LEU A 44 -21.21 -16.30 -5.30
C LEU A 44 -22.61 -16.73 -4.88
N ARG A 45 -23.34 -15.87 -4.17
CA ARG A 45 -24.70 -16.14 -3.70
C ARG A 45 -25.71 -15.52 -4.64
N THR A 46 -26.59 -16.32 -5.21
CA THR A 46 -27.74 -15.82 -5.96
C THR A 46 -28.90 -15.60 -5.00
N GLU A 47 -29.35 -14.35 -4.88
CA GLU A 47 -30.38 -13.93 -3.94
C GLU A 47 -31.56 -13.28 -4.69
N ARG A 48 -32.78 -13.54 -4.21
CA ARG A 48 -33.97 -12.81 -4.68
C ARG A 48 -34.11 -11.49 -3.93
N VAL A 49 -34.54 -10.47 -4.65
CA VAL A 49 -34.71 -9.11 -4.18
C VAL A 49 -36.21 -8.85 -3.97
N PRO A 50 -36.68 -8.80 -2.70
CA PRO A 50 -38.11 -8.67 -2.41
C PRO A 50 -38.60 -7.21 -2.44
N ALA A 51 -37.70 -6.24 -2.26
CA ALA A 51 -37.98 -4.82 -2.35
C ALA A 51 -36.73 -4.05 -2.77
N VAL A 52 -36.91 -2.93 -3.47
CA VAL A 52 -35.84 -2.04 -3.92
C VAL A 52 -36.11 -0.61 -3.49
N LEU A 53 -35.04 0.12 -3.17
CA LEU A 53 -35.09 1.57 -2.99
C LEU A 53 -35.34 2.24 -4.33
N THR A 54 -36.30 3.17 -4.39
CA THR A 54 -36.61 3.93 -5.60
C THR A 54 -36.33 5.42 -5.45
N GLY A 55 -36.25 5.92 -4.22
CA GLY A 55 -35.94 7.31 -3.96
C GLY A 55 -35.65 7.60 -2.49
N HIS A 56 -34.95 8.69 -2.25
CA HIS A 56 -34.78 9.25 -0.92
C HIS A 56 -34.65 10.77 -1.00
N ALA A 57 -35.20 11.48 -0.02
CA ALA A 57 -35.03 12.92 0.11
C ALA A 57 -35.12 13.32 1.58
N ALA A 58 -34.37 14.32 2.00
CA ALA A 58 -34.55 14.93 3.32
C ALA A 58 -35.16 16.32 3.16
N ALA A 59 -36.25 16.57 3.90
CA ALA A 59 -36.92 17.87 4.01
C ALA A 59 -37.59 17.96 5.39
N ASP A 60 -37.70 19.17 5.94
CA ASP A 60 -38.45 19.44 7.18
C ASP A 60 -38.12 18.48 8.34
N ASP A 61 -36.82 18.33 8.63
CA ASP A 61 -36.27 17.44 9.69
C ASP A 61 -36.66 15.95 9.56
N SER A 62 -37.08 15.52 8.37
CA SER A 62 -37.47 14.13 8.09
C SER A 62 -36.80 13.59 6.83
N LEU A 63 -36.44 12.31 6.86
CA LEU A 63 -36.03 11.55 5.69
C LEU A 63 -37.25 10.83 5.10
N HIS A 64 -37.60 11.20 3.88
CA HIS A 64 -38.51 10.47 3.02
C HIS A 64 -37.75 9.33 2.34
N LEU A 65 -38.19 8.08 2.55
CA LEU A 65 -37.60 6.90 1.90
C LEU A 65 -38.67 6.16 1.09
N GLU A 66 -38.47 6.06 -0.23
CA GLU A 66 -39.39 5.41 -1.15
C GLU A 66 -38.86 4.05 -1.60
N VAL A 67 -39.74 3.04 -1.58
CA VAL A 67 -39.44 1.65 -1.92
C VAL A 67 -40.50 1.06 -2.85
N LYS A 68 -40.06 0.24 -3.80
CA LYS A 68 -40.92 -0.63 -4.62
C LYS A 68 -40.86 -2.05 -4.07
N VAL A 69 -42.02 -2.60 -3.68
CA VAL A 69 -42.12 -3.98 -3.19
C VAL A 69 -42.39 -4.89 -4.38
N LEU A 70 -41.55 -5.92 -4.55
CA LEU A 70 -41.58 -6.81 -5.71
C LEU A 70 -42.31 -8.14 -5.43
N ASP A 71 -42.43 -8.49 -4.15
CA ASP A 71 -43.13 -9.68 -3.63
C ASP A 71 -44.38 -9.28 -2.82
N ASP A 72 -45.51 -9.97 -3.03
CA ASP A 72 -46.80 -9.64 -2.43
C ASP A 72 -46.95 -10.18 -0.98
N ASP A 73 -46.23 -9.55 -0.05
CA ASP A 73 -46.21 -9.92 1.37
C ASP A 73 -46.96 -8.94 2.28
N GLY A 74 -47.58 -7.90 1.70
CA GLY A 74 -48.34 -6.88 2.43
C GLY A 74 -47.57 -6.18 3.56
N PRO A 75 -46.34 -5.66 3.34
CA PRO A 75 -45.62 -4.91 4.37
C PRO A 75 -46.41 -3.66 4.78
N VAL A 76 -46.49 -3.40 6.09
CA VAL A 76 -47.24 -2.26 6.67
C VAL A 76 -46.33 -1.23 7.33
N ALA A 77 -45.08 -1.60 7.64
CA ALA A 77 -44.12 -0.71 8.25
C ALA A 77 -42.70 -0.91 7.70
N LEU A 78 -41.92 0.15 7.74
CA LEU A 78 -40.48 0.13 7.58
C LEU A 78 -39.84 0.05 8.97
N ARG A 79 -39.00 -0.96 9.18
CA ARG A 79 -38.24 -1.18 10.42
C ARG A 79 -36.78 -0.84 10.20
N LEU A 80 -36.26 0.06 11.03
CA LEU A 80 -34.83 0.28 11.21
C LEU A 80 -34.32 -0.59 12.35
N THR A 81 -33.15 -1.22 12.18
CA THR A 81 -32.48 -1.99 13.25
C THR A 81 -31.02 -1.57 13.36
N GLU A 82 -30.61 -1.03 14.50
CA GLU A 82 -29.21 -0.64 14.72
C GLU A 82 -28.32 -1.88 14.86
N TRP A 83 -27.20 -1.90 14.16
CA TRP A 83 -26.39 -3.09 13.99
C TRP A 83 -25.77 -3.60 15.30
N ARG A 84 -25.38 -2.73 16.24
CA ARG A 84 -24.64 -3.12 17.46
C ARG A 84 -25.57 -3.46 18.63
N THR A 85 -26.44 -2.54 18.97
CA THR A 85 -27.42 -2.57 20.07
C THR A 85 -28.63 -3.43 19.76
N LYS A 86 -28.96 -3.58 18.46
CA LYS A 86 -30.20 -4.20 17.97
C LYS A 86 -31.47 -3.41 18.33
N ASP A 87 -31.33 -2.13 18.70
CA ASP A 87 -32.45 -1.21 18.87
C ASP A 87 -33.26 -1.15 17.57
N THR A 88 -34.59 -1.21 17.68
CA THR A 88 -35.48 -1.17 16.52
C THR A 88 -36.45 0.00 16.59
N GLN A 89 -36.70 0.63 15.43
CA GLN A 89 -37.70 1.68 15.27
C GLN A 89 -38.58 1.32 14.06
N GLU A 90 -39.88 1.58 14.15
CA GLU A 90 -40.84 1.28 13.08
C GLU A 90 -41.60 2.52 12.64
N PHE A 91 -41.73 2.67 11.32
CA PHE A 91 -42.38 3.80 10.68
C PHE A 91 -43.46 3.27 9.75
N ALA A 92 -44.64 3.90 9.78
CA ALA A 92 -45.76 3.48 8.96
C ALA A 92 -45.43 3.62 7.47
N LEU A 93 -45.67 2.55 6.71
CA LEU A 93 -45.42 2.51 5.28
C LEU A 93 -46.69 2.88 4.53
N ARG A 94 -46.69 4.02 3.83
CA ARG A 94 -47.85 4.57 3.12
C ARG A 94 -47.68 4.43 1.61
N GLY A 95 -48.77 4.50 0.85
CA GLY A 95 -48.74 4.43 -0.62
C GLY A 95 -49.31 3.12 -1.19
N SER A 96 -48.96 2.84 -2.45
CA SER A 96 -49.46 1.68 -3.21
C SER A 96 -48.40 0.58 -3.30
N LEU A 97 -48.75 -0.65 -3.66
CA LEU A 97 -47.78 -1.76 -3.74
C LEU A 97 -46.54 -1.47 -4.62
N GLY A 98 -46.70 -0.68 -5.69
CA GLY A 98 -45.61 -0.33 -6.61
C GLY A 98 -44.75 0.87 -6.19
N SER A 99 -45.18 1.66 -5.20
CA SER A 99 -44.48 2.84 -4.68
C SER A 99 -45.01 3.10 -3.27
N ARG A 100 -44.20 2.71 -2.29
CA ARG A 100 -44.47 2.89 -0.87
C ARG A 100 -43.40 3.78 -0.25
N ALA A 101 -43.79 4.60 0.73
CA ALA A 101 -42.85 5.49 1.40
C ALA A 101 -43.02 5.48 2.92
N ALA A 102 -41.92 5.74 3.61
CA ALA A 102 -41.88 5.99 5.04
C ALA A 102 -41.24 7.35 5.31
N GLU A 103 -41.81 8.07 6.29
CA GLU A 103 -41.22 9.30 6.82
C GLU A 103 -40.50 8.98 8.12
N ILE A 104 -39.21 9.29 8.16
CA ILE A 104 -38.31 8.96 9.27
C ILE A 104 -37.79 10.27 9.85
N PRO A 105 -38.20 10.69 11.06
CA PRO A 105 -37.65 11.89 11.69
C PRO A 105 -36.14 11.77 11.85
N LEU A 106 -35.37 12.80 11.50
CA LEU A 106 -33.91 12.81 11.64
C LEU A 106 -33.47 12.72 13.13
N THR A 107 -34.36 13.07 14.05
CA THR A 107 -34.17 12.88 15.51
C THR A 107 -34.10 11.41 15.94
N ALA A 108 -34.43 10.47 15.04
CA ALA A 108 -34.24 9.03 15.27
C ALA A 108 -32.75 8.63 15.36
N PHE A 109 -31.84 9.47 14.86
CA PHE A 109 -30.40 9.23 14.82
C PHE A 109 -29.69 10.02 15.93
N ARG A 110 -28.88 9.34 16.75
CA ARG A 110 -28.41 9.88 18.04
C ARG A 110 -27.01 10.51 17.98
N GLY A 111 -26.38 10.58 16.81
CA GLY A 111 -25.05 11.14 16.62
C GLY A 111 -23.91 10.22 17.08
N LYS A 112 -24.09 8.89 17.04
CA LYS A 112 -23.18 7.91 17.67
C LYS A 112 -22.56 6.88 16.71
N ASP A 113 -22.33 7.27 15.46
CA ASP A 113 -21.73 6.40 14.43
C ASP A 113 -22.53 5.09 14.23
N GLU A 114 -23.85 5.24 14.16
CA GLU A 114 -24.83 4.16 14.14
C GLU A 114 -25.09 3.70 12.70
N ILE A 115 -25.16 2.37 12.50
CA ILE A 115 -25.53 1.77 11.22
C ILE A 115 -26.88 1.08 11.40
N TRP A 116 -27.89 1.55 10.68
CA TRP A 116 -29.26 1.05 10.74
C TRP A 116 -29.58 0.23 9.50
N GLY A 117 -29.86 -1.06 9.70
CA GLY A 117 -30.39 -1.92 8.64
C GLY A 117 -31.84 -1.58 8.33
N VAL A 118 -32.19 -1.51 7.04
CA VAL A 118 -33.54 -1.19 6.57
C VAL A 118 -34.28 -2.46 6.17
N GLN A 119 -35.43 -2.72 6.79
CA GLN A 119 -36.29 -3.87 6.50
C GLN A 119 -37.76 -3.43 6.38
N LEU A 120 -38.54 -4.11 5.57
CA LEU A 120 -40.00 -3.98 5.56
C LEU A 120 -40.61 -5.10 6.39
N VAL A 121 -41.64 -4.78 7.18
CA VAL A 121 -42.32 -5.73 8.06
C VAL A 121 -43.83 -5.70 7.83
N GLY A 122 -44.45 -6.89 7.76
CA GLY A 122 -45.88 -7.08 7.63
C GLY A 122 -46.21 -8.52 7.19
N GLY A 123 -47.49 -8.89 7.26
CA GLY A 123 -47.97 -10.22 6.84
C GLY A 123 -47.23 -11.39 7.54
N ARG A 124 -46.32 -12.05 6.80
CA ARG A 124 -45.64 -13.31 7.18
C ARG A 124 -44.13 -13.21 7.41
N GLY A 125 -43.50 -12.03 7.33
CA GLY A 125 -42.04 -11.97 7.44
C GLY A 125 -41.39 -10.58 7.44
N ARG A 126 -40.06 -10.59 7.30
CA ARG A 126 -39.22 -9.40 7.14
C ARG A 126 -38.60 -9.44 5.75
N LEU A 127 -38.70 -8.35 5.01
CA LEU A 127 -38.11 -8.21 3.68
C LEU A 127 -36.93 -7.24 3.75
N THR A 128 -35.80 -7.59 3.14
CA THR A 128 -34.69 -6.64 2.98
C THR A 128 -35.02 -5.66 1.85
N VAL A 129 -34.53 -4.43 1.99
CA VAL A 129 -34.61 -3.43 0.91
C VAL A 129 -33.25 -3.39 0.23
N ALA A 130 -33.20 -3.69 -1.07
CA ALA A 130 -31.97 -3.65 -1.84
C ALA A 130 -31.75 -2.28 -2.48
N ALA A 131 -30.49 -1.85 -2.59
CA ALA A 131 -30.13 -0.67 -3.38
C ALA A 131 -29.94 -1.09 -4.84
N PRO A 132 -30.68 -0.51 -5.81
CA PRO A 132 -30.55 -0.91 -7.21
C PRO A 132 -29.17 -0.56 -7.78
N ALA A 133 -28.81 -1.24 -8.87
CA ALA A 133 -27.57 -0.95 -9.59
C ALA A 133 -27.58 0.50 -10.10
N GLY A 134 -26.55 1.27 -9.76
CA GLY A 134 -26.43 2.67 -10.18
C GLY A 134 -27.31 3.66 -9.40
N ALA A 135 -27.94 3.24 -8.30
CA ALA A 135 -28.55 4.19 -7.37
C ALA A 135 -27.49 5.18 -6.88
N GLU A 136 -27.84 6.47 -6.88
CA GLU A 136 -27.02 7.47 -6.20
C GLU A 136 -27.12 7.28 -4.69
N ASP A 137 -26.01 7.54 -4.00
CA ASP A 137 -25.98 7.51 -2.55
C ASP A 137 -26.61 8.80 -2.00
N GLY A 138 -27.43 8.66 -0.96
CA GLY A 138 -28.01 9.80 -0.26
C GLY A 138 -27.07 10.33 0.80
N ARG A 139 -26.92 11.66 0.85
CA ARG A 139 -26.12 12.36 1.86
C ARG A 139 -26.94 13.52 2.40
N HIS A 140 -27.49 13.34 3.59
CA HIS A 140 -28.39 14.32 4.19
C HIS A 140 -27.72 14.93 5.43
N PRO A 141 -27.59 16.26 5.55
CA PRO A 141 -26.93 16.88 6.71
C PRO A 141 -27.61 16.53 8.04
N LEU A 142 -26.80 16.33 9.07
CA LEU A 142 -27.21 16.21 10.47
C LEU A 142 -26.47 17.26 11.32
N PRO A 143 -27.01 17.69 12.48
CA PRO A 143 -26.32 18.60 13.38
C PRO A 143 -24.93 18.12 13.81
N GLY A 144 -24.01 19.05 14.05
CA GLY A 144 -22.69 18.76 14.60
C GLY A 144 -21.66 18.23 13.58
N GLY A 145 -21.75 18.63 12.31
CA GLY A 145 -20.81 18.20 11.26
C GLY A 145 -20.98 16.74 10.86
N ARG A 146 -22.21 16.24 10.95
CA ARG A 146 -22.58 14.85 10.65
C ARG A 146 -23.46 14.79 9.40
N GLU A 147 -23.57 13.60 8.85
CA GLU A 147 -24.46 13.27 7.74
C GLU A 147 -25.17 11.94 8.02
N LEU A 148 -26.40 11.85 7.54
CA LEU A 148 -27.11 10.60 7.35
C LEU A 148 -26.84 10.11 5.93
N TYR A 149 -26.02 9.06 5.83
CA TYR A 149 -25.71 8.40 4.58
C TYR A 149 -26.73 7.30 4.27
N VAL A 150 -27.31 7.34 3.07
CA VAL A 150 -28.22 6.32 2.53
C VAL A 150 -27.49 5.60 1.41
N GLY A 151 -27.17 4.33 1.59
CA GLY A 151 -26.46 3.57 0.57
C GLY A 151 -26.46 2.08 0.85
N PRO A 152 -25.90 1.26 -0.05
CA PRO A 152 -25.79 -0.17 0.16
C PRO A 152 -24.76 -0.51 1.24
N ASN A 153 -24.94 -1.68 1.85
CA ASN A 153 -23.89 -2.39 2.57
C ASN A 153 -23.13 -3.33 1.60
N PRO A 154 -22.13 -4.11 2.05
CA PRO A 154 -21.42 -5.06 1.19
C PRO A 154 -22.28 -6.11 0.48
N SER A 155 -23.47 -6.42 1.00
CA SER A 155 -24.43 -7.35 0.39
C SER A 155 -25.38 -6.68 -0.60
N GLY A 156 -25.33 -5.35 -0.73
CA GLY A 156 -26.23 -4.57 -1.58
C GLY A 156 -27.58 -4.23 -0.93
N ASP A 157 -27.73 -4.42 0.37
CA ASP A 157 -28.92 -4.00 1.12
C ASP A 157 -28.77 -2.55 1.58
N VAL A 158 -29.86 -1.78 1.54
CA VAL A 158 -29.89 -0.40 2.01
C VAL A 158 -29.63 -0.35 3.51
N VAL A 159 -28.71 0.54 3.89
CA VAL A 159 -28.47 0.93 5.27
C VAL A 159 -28.51 2.44 5.39
N LEU A 160 -28.94 2.92 6.55
CA LEU A 160 -28.83 4.32 6.94
C LEU A 160 -27.67 4.43 7.94
N THR A 161 -26.68 5.26 7.65
CA THR A 161 -25.50 5.43 8.49
C THR A 161 -25.40 6.86 8.96
N ASP A 162 -25.55 7.07 10.27
CA ASP A 162 -25.24 8.33 10.91
C ASP A 162 -23.73 8.38 11.14
N ARG A 163 -23.02 9.34 10.52
CA ARG A 163 -21.55 9.44 10.60
C ARG A 163 -21.08 10.90 10.52
N PRO A 164 -19.83 11.24 10.91
CA PRO A 164 -19.23 12.51 10.54
C PRO A 164 -19.17 12.63 9.02
N VAL A 165 -19.31 13.84 8.48
CA VAL A 165 -19.18 14.10 7.04
C VAL A 165 -17.88 13.46 6.50
N GLN A 166 -18.00 12.70 5.41
CA GLN A 166 -16.88 12.00 4.79
C GLN A 166 -16.58 12.58 3.41
N PRO A 167 -15.30 12.58 2.97
CA PRO A 167 -14.98 12.85 1.57
C PRO A 167 -15.36 11.65 0.72
N VAL A 168 -16.23 11.89 -0.26
CA VAL A 168 -16.72 10.87 -1.19
C VAL A 168 -16.24 11.19 -2.59
N VAL A 169 -15.44 10.28 -3.15
CA VAL A 169 -14.98 10.29 -4.54
C VAL A 169 -16.13 9.81 -5.42
N THR A 170 -16.52 10.64 -6.38
CA THR A 170 -17.62 10.39 -7.34
C THR A 170 -17.10 10.14 -8.75
N SER A 171 -15.85 10.51 -9.04
CA SER A 171 -15.18 10.25 -10.32
C SER A 171 -13.73 9.85 -10.09
N VAL A 172 -13.27 8.87 -10.87
CA VAL A 172 -11.88 8.39 -10.89
C VAL A 172 -11.44 8.21 -12.34
N ALA A 173 -10.27 8.72 -12.68
CA ALA A 173 -9.68 8.52 -14.00
C ALA A 173 -8.16 8.52 -13.93
N TRP A 174 -7.53 7.72 -14.78
CA TRP A 174 -6.10 7.85 -15.06
C TRP A 174 -5.93 8.83 -16.23
N SER A 175 -5.08 9.83 -16.08
CA SER A 175 -4.66 10.71 -17.18
C SER A 175 -3.81 9.92 -18.19
N GLU A 176 -3.64 10.47 -19.39
CA GLU A 176 -2.69 9.90 -20.36
C GLU A 176 -1.25 9.90 -19.82
N GLY A 177 -0.91 10.90 -18.99
CA GLY A 177 0.38 11.04 -18.32
C GLY A 177 0.61 10.05 -17.16
N GLY A 178 -0.40 9.27 -16.76
CA GLY A 178 -0.28 8.29 -15.68
C GLY A 178 -0.65 8.82 -14.30
N GLU A 179 -1.16 10.04 -14.20
CA GLU A 179 -1.67 10.59 -12.95
C GLU A 179 -3.06 10.06 -12.65
N LEU A 180 -3.38 9.86 -11.38
CA LEU A 180 -4.70 9.52 -10.90
C LEU A 180 -5.46 10.81 -10.56
N VAL A 181 -6.54 11.08 -11.30
CA VAL A 181 -7.47 12.17 -11.02
C VAL A 181 -8.62 11.64 -10.18
N LEU A 182 -8.81 12.23 -9.01
CA LEU A 182 -9.90 11.97 -8.08
C LEU A 182 -10.75 13.22 -7.93
N GLU A 183 -12.05 13.10 -8.18
CA GLU A 183 -13.00 14.18 -7.99
C GLU A 183 -14.14 13.69 -7.10
N GLY A 184 -14.66 14.59 -6.28
CA GLY A 184 -15.65 14.21 -5.29
C GLY A 184 -16.26 15.37 -4.55
N ALA A 185 -17.05 15.01 -3.54
CA ALA A 185 -17.72 15.94 -2.65
C ALA A 185 -17.35 15.66 -1.20
N PHE A 186 -16.95 16.72 -0.52
CA PHE A 186 -16.67 16.83 0.90
C PHE A 186 -17.27 18.15 1.43
N PRO A 187 -18.60 18.19 1.67
CA PRO A 187 -19.30 19.33 2.25
C PRO A 187 -19.01 19.45 3.75
N GLU A 188 -17.73 19.51 4.10
CA GLU A 188 -17.25 19.62 5.47
C GLU A 188 -17.48 21.05 5.96
N PRO A 189 -18.27 21.24 7.04
CA PRO A 189 -18.76 22.57 7.41
C PRO A 189 -17.76 23.44 8.17
N SER A 190 -16.69 22.86 8.74
CA SER A 190 -15.71 23.65 9.51
C SER A 190 -14.66 24.34 8.64
N GLY A 191 -14.38 23.83 7.44
CA GLY A 191 -13.39 24.37 6.51
C GLY A 191 -11.94 24.17 6.97
N VAL A 192 -11.71 23.42 8.06
CA VAL A 192 -10.37 23.21 8.63
C VAL A 192 -9.66 21.99 8.03
N ILE A 193 -10.41 21.06 7.45
CA ILE A 193 -9.88 19.87 6.81
C ILE A 193 -9.60 20.18 5.35
N GLY A 194 -8.33 20.07 4.93
CA GLY A 194 -7.95 20.39 3.55
C GLY A 194 -6.61 19.85 3.07
N GLU A 195 -5.97 18.98 3.85
CA GLU A 195 -4.73 18.31 3.42
C GLU A 195 -5.06 16.87 3.00
N LEU A 196 -4.77 16.51 1.74
CA LEU A 196 -4.86 15.14 1.25
C LEU A 196 -3.58 14.38 1.59
N VAL A 197 -3.74 13.21 2.19
CA VAL A 197 -2.62 12.37 2.62
C VAL A 197 -2.84 10.94 2.16
N ALA A 198 -1.84 10.37 1.51
CA ALA A 198 -1.72 8.93 1.33
C ALA A 198 -0.88 8.36 2.47
N ARG A 199 -1.43 7.37 3.19
CA ARG A 199 -0.74 6.71 4.31
C ARG A 199 -0.53 5.23 4.03
N HIS A 200 0.70 4.77 4.20
CA HIS A 200 1.04 3.38 4.00
C HIS A 200 0.49 2.48 5.13
N SER A 201 0.01 1.29 4.77
CA SER A 201 -0.69 0.41 5.70
C SER A 201 0.22 -0.36 6.68
N GLY A 202 1.51 -0.48 6.37
CA GLY A 202 2.47 -1.28 7.15
C GLY A 202 3.74 -0.54 7.57
N HIS A 203 3.96 0.65 7.03
CA HIS A 203 5.06 1.54 7.36
C HIS A 203 4.37 2.83 7.80
N HIS A 204 4.76 3.43 8.91
CA HIS A 204 4.16 4.67 9.42
C HIS A 204 4.57 5.87 8.55
N GLU A 205 4.41 5.72 7.24
CA GLU A 205 4.81 6.60 6.18
C GLU A 205 3.57 7.29 5.64
N GLU A 206 3.71 8.59 5.42
CA GLU A 206 2.66 9.46 4.92
C GLU A 206 3.26 10.37 3.86
N VAL A 207 2.48 10.56 2.80
CA VAL A 207 2.81 11.46 1.70
C VAL A 207 1.66 12.46 1.60
N VAL A 208 1.99 13.74 1.68
CA VAL A 208 1.03 14.83 1.45
C VAL A 208 0.91 15.03 -0.05
N LEU A 209 -0.33 15.10 -0.53
CA LEU A 209 -0.67 15.17 -1.95
C LEU A 209 -1.43 16.47 -2.23
N ALA A 210 -1.32 16.96 -3.46
CA ALA A 210 -2.06 18.13 -3.90
C ALA A 210 -3.56 17.84 -3.96
N VAL A 211 -4.37 18.76 -3.41
CA VAL A 211 -5.82 18.76 -3.50
C VAL A 211 -6.31 20.19 -3.64
N GLU A 212 -7.24 20.40 -4.56
CA GLU A 212 -7.97 21.64 -4.76
C GLU A 212 -9.36 21.46 -4.13
N LEU A 213 -9.72 22.37 -3.24
CA LEU A 213 -11.07 22.44 -2.66
C LEU A 213 -11.81 23.58 -3.38
N GLY A 214 -12.89 23.24 -4.05
CA GLY A 214 -13.77 24.16 -4.74
C GLY A 214 -14.93 24.63 -3.85
N GLU A 215 -15.81 25.43 -4.46
CA GLU A 215 -17.05 25.86 -3.83
C GLU A 215 -17.98 24.66 -3.55
N GLU A 216 -18.91 24.84 -2.60
CA GLU A 216 -19.93 23.84 -2.23
C GLU A 216 -19.37 22.47 -1.78
N GLY A 217 -18.10 22.43 -1.37
CA GLY A 217 -17.43 21.23 -0.88
C GLY A 217 -16.99 20.28 -1.99
N VAL A 218 -16.90 20.71 -3.25
CA VAL A 218 -16.27 19.90 -4.30
C VAL A 218 -14.76 19.82 -4.04
N PHE A 219 -14.14 18.66 -4.28
CA PHE A 219 -12.69 18.55 -4.27
C PHE A 219 -12.17 17.84 -5.52
N ARG A 220 -10.95 18.20 -5.90
CA ARG A 220 -10.20 17.59 -6.99
C ARG A 220 -8.76 17.34 -6.56
N ALA A 221 -8.29 16.12 -6.73
CA ALA A 221 -6.90 15.74 -6.45
C ALA A 221 -6.28 15.09 -7.68
N VAL A 222 -5.05 15.48 -7.98
CA VAL A 222 -4.23 14.86 -9.03
C VAL A 222 -3.03 14.24 -8.32
N VAL A 223 -2.92 12.92 -8.43
CA VAL A 223 -1.92 12.14 -7.72
C VAL A 223 -1.05 11.45 -8.75
N ASP A 224 0.25 11.78 -8.82
CA ASP A 224 1.23 10.98 -9.53
C ASP A 224 1.85 9.96 -8.55
N PRO A 225 1.41 8.69 -8.55
CA PRO A 225 1.94 7.71 -7.62
C PRO A 225 3.34 7.21 -7.99
N ALA A 226 3.83 7.52 -9.19
CA ALA A 226 5.17 7.18 -9.65
C ALA A 226 6.22 8.25 -9.29
N ALA A 227 5.78 9.46 -8.95
CA ALA A 227 6.65 10.58 -8.60
C ALA A 227 6.06 11.43 -7.47
N VAL A 228 5.99 10.89 -6.26
CA VAL A 228 5.59 11.65 -5.06
C VAL A 228 6.77 12.36 -4.43
N ASP A 229 6.57 13.62 -4.04
CA ASP A 229 7.61 14.42 -3.39
C ASP A 229 7.96 13.88 -1.99
N GLY A 230 9.26 13.83 -1.72
CA GLY A 230 9.78 13.48 -0.41
C GLY A 230 11.17 14.07 -0.18
N PRO A 231 11.79 13.83 1.00
CA PRO A 231 13.11 14.36 1.33
C PRO A 231 14.24 13.97 0.37
N GLY A 232 14.04 12.88 -0.39
CA GLY A 232 14.99 12.39 -1.40
C GLY A 232 14.72 12.87 -2.82
N GLY A 233 13.78 13.81 -3.02
CA GLY A 233 13.23 14.14 -4.33
C GLY A 233 12.00 13.28 -4.68
N PRO A 234 11.45 13.43 -5.89
CA PRO A 234 10.29 12.67 -6.34
C PRO A 234 10.65 11.18 -6.49
N LEU A 235 9.88 10.31 -5.85
CA LEU A 235 10.02 8.86 -5.90
C LEU A 235 8.64 8.19 -6.01
N PRO A 236 8.53 6.98 -6.57
CA PRO A 236 7.25 6.26 -6.56
C PRO A 236 6.85 5.89 -5.13
N LEU A 237 5.55 5.85 -4.85
CA LEU A 237 5.01 5.33 -3.59
C LEU A 237 5.56 3.93 -3.32
N ALA A 238 6.15 3.69 -2.15
CA ALA A 238 6.71 2.40 -1.74
C ALA A 238 5.71 1.24 -1.92
N GLU A 239 6.22 0.03 -2.19
CA GLU A 239 5.42 -1.19 -2.37
C GLU A 239 4.50 -1.41 -1.17
N GLY A 240 3.22 -1.60 -1.48
CA GLY A 240 2.17 -1.92 -0.53
C GLY A 240 0.92 -1.07 -0.73
N ARG A 241 0.14 -0.95 0.34
CA ARG A 241 -1.20 -0.34 0.28
C ARG A 241 -1.20 1.03 0.91
N TRP A 242 -1.74 1.98 0.17
CA TRP A 242 -1.85 3.38 0.54
C TRP A 242 -3.31 3.77 0.66
N TYR A 243 -3.73 4.12 1.86
CA TYR A 243 -5.08 4.65 2.10
C TYR A 243 -5.03 6.17 1.98
N LEU A 244 -6.01 6.74 1.30
CA LEU A 244 -6.12 8.18 1.12
C LEU A 244 -7.08 8.77 2.16
N PHE A 245 -6.71 9.93 2.68
CA PHE A 245 -7.49 10.66 3.68
C PHE A 245 -7.42 12.16 3.45
N LEU A 246 -8.47 12.88 3.85
CA LEU A 246 -8.36 14.30 4.16
C LEU A 246 -8.14 14.48 5.67
N ARG A 247 -7.31 15.45 6.06
CA ARG A 247 -7.11 15.84 7.46
C ARG A 247 -6.94 17.36 7.60
N GLU A 248 -6.98 17.82 8.85
CA GLU A 248 -6.51 19.17 9.18
C GLU A 248 -5.01 19.28 8.88
N PRO A 249 -4.54 20.37 8.25
CA PRO A 249 -3.13 20.54 7.94
C PRO A 249 -2.23 20.35 9.17
N GLY A 250 -1.28 19.40 9.08
CA GLY A 250 -0.34 19.09 10.16
C GLY A 250 -0.86 18.16 11.26
N GLU A 251 -2.11 17.71 11.21
CA GLU A 251 -2.64 16.69 12.13
C GLU A 251 -1.89 15.36 11.98
N ARG A 252 -1.62 14.71 13.11
CA ARG A 252 -0.85 13.46 13.19
C ARG A 252 -1.59 12.32 13.87
N ASP A 253 -2.71 12.60 14.54
CA ASP A 253 -3.60 11.60 15.09
C ASP A 253 -4.36 10.89 13.96
N PRO A 254 -4.07 9.60 13.68
CA PRO A 254 -4.71 8.89 12.58
C PRO A 254 -6.23 8.74 12.76
N ASP A 255 -6.73 8.82 14.01
CA ASP A 255 -8.16 8.72 14.30
C ASP A 255 -8.91 10.01 13.93
N ALA A 256 -8.20 11.14 13.79
CA ALA A 256 -8.75 12.41 13.32
C ALA A 256 -8.92 12.46 11.79
N TYR A 257 -8.29 11.55 11.04
CA TYR A 257 -8.30 11.60 9.58
C TYR A 257 -9.67 11.17 9.01
N ARG A 258 -10.06 11.77 7.88
CA ARG A 258 -11.28 11.40 7.15
C ARG A 258 -10.93 10.55 5.93
N PRO A 259 -11.21 9.24 5.94
CA PRO A 259 -10.86 8.37 4.83
C PRO A 259 -11.65 8.73 3.57
N LEU A 260 -10.98 8.75 2.41
CA LEU A 260 -11.64 8.86 1.11
C LEU A 260 -12.48 7.59 0.87
N ARG A 261 -13.77 7.81 0.62
CA ARG A 261 -14.76 6.77 0.29
C ARG A 261 -15.16 6.88 -1.17
N LEU A 262 -15.58 5.79 -1.77
CA LEU A 262 -16.06 5.72 -3.14
C LEU A 262 -17.58 5.69 -3.18
N ALA A 263 -18.17 6.54 -4.00
CA ALA A 263 -19.58 6.45 -4.33
C ALA A 263 -19.91 5.07 -4.92
N THR A 264 -21.08 4.53 -4.58
CA THR A 264 -21.55 3.21 -5.00
C THR A 264 -21.44 2.96 -6.51
N PRO A 265 -21.80 3.92 -7.40
CA PRO A 265 -21.69 3.70 -8.84
C PRO A 265 -20.27 3.34 -9.33
N LEU A 266 -19.21 3.76 -8.62
CA LEU A 266 -17.83 3.44 -8.98
C LEU A 266 -17.41 2.01 -8.62
N HIS A 267 -18.15 1.32 -7.75
CA HIS A 267 -17.71 0.04 -7.19
C HIS A 267 -17.56 -1.06 -8.25
N ALA A 268 -18.36 -1.01 -9.31
CA ALA A 268 -18.34 -1.99 -10.41
C ALA A 268 -17.18 -1.75 -11.40
N GLY A 269 -16.64 -0.53 -11.47
CA GLY A 269 -15.51 -0.18 -12.34
C GLY A 269 -14.14 -0.51 -11.75
N LEU A 270 -14.09 -0.99 -10.51
CA LEU A 270 -12.85 -1.31 -9.78
C LEU A 270 -12.58 -2.82 -9.73
N PRO A 271 -11.30 -3.26 -9.71
CA PRO A 271 -10.10 -2.43 -9.64
C PRO A 271 -9.70 -1.79 -10.98
N LEU A 272 -9.07 -0.61 -10.92
CA LEU A 272 -8.43 0.04 -12.06
C LEU A 272 -6.91 -0.10 -11.93
N GLN A 273 -6.25 -0.50 -13.02
CA GLN A 273 -4.81 -0.74 -13.03
C GLN A 273 -4.11 0.18 -14.02
N ARG A 274 -2.95 0.68 -13.62
CA ARG A 274 -2.05 1.47 -14.46
C ARG A 274 -0.61 1.07 -14.16
N GLU A 275 0.20 0.91 -15.19
CA GLU A 275 1.65 0.76 -15.03
C GLU A 275 2.31 2.11 -15.26
N ALA A 276 3.27 2.46 -14.39
CA ALA A 276 4.11 3.65 -14.52
C ALA A 276 5.50 3.34 -13.94
N GLU A 277 6.56 3.76 -14.64
CA GLU A 277 7.96 3.48 -14.26
C GLU A 277 8.21 1.99 -13.91
N GLY A 278 7.65 1.07 -14.70
CA GLY A 278 7.80 -0.38 -14.49
C GLY A 278 7.13 -0.93 -13.21
N ARG A 279 6.32 -0.12 -12.52
CA ARG A 279 5.54 -0.52 -11.34
C ARG A 279 4.04 -0.54 -11.66
N PRO A 280 3.32 -1.62 -11.30
CA PRO A 280 1.87 -1.64 -11.39
C PRO A 280 1.25 -0.91 -10.19
N PHE A 281 0.33 0.01 -10.47
CA PHE A 281 -0.52 0.67 -9.49
C PHE A 281 -1.97 0.20 -9.67
N THR A 282 -2.60 -0.23 -8.57
CA THR A 282 -3.99 -0.72 -8.57
C THR A 282 -4.85 0.13 -7.65
N LEU A 283 -5.74 0.91 -8.23
CA LEU A 283 -6.81 1.58 -7.48
C LEU A 283 -7.93 0.58 -7.22
N GLN A 284 -8.31 0.41 -5.97
CA GLN A 284 -9.37 -0.50 -5.57
C GLN A 284 -10.08 -0.01 -4.32
N ARG A 285 -11.12 -0.73 -3.92
CA ARG A 285 -11.83 -0.49 -2.66
C ARG A 285 -11.45 -1.54 -1.62
N ARG A 286 -11.54 -1.19 -0.34
CA ARG A 286 -11.48 -2.11 0.81
C ARG A 286 -12.48 -1.67 1.86
N HIS A 287 -12.81 -2.58 2.79
CA HIS A 287 -13.77 -2.28 3.86
C HIS A 287 -15.09 -1.70 3.32
N HIS A 288 -15.64 -2.35 2.28
CA HIS A 288 -16.77 -1.90 1.46
C HIS A 288 -16.42 -0.85 0.41
N ASP A 289 -16.18 0.39 0.84
CA ASP A 289 -16.18 1.61 0.02
C ASP A 289 -14.90 2.46 0.18
N ARG A 290 -13.98 2.10 1.08
CA ARG A 290 -12.78 2.90 1.32
C ARG A 290 -11.79 2.77 0.16
N LEU A 291 -11.34 3.91 -0.36
CA LEU A 291 -10.36 3.96 -1.42
C LEU A 291 -8.99 3.49 -0.93
N VAL A 292 -8.34 2.64 -1.72
CA VAL A 292 -6.95 2.26 -1.52
C VAL A 292 -6.22 2.24 -2.86
N LEU A 293 -5.02 2.78 -2.87
CA LEU A 293 -4.08 2.65 -3.96
C LEU A 293 -3.02 1.63 -3.57
N GLU A 294 -2.90 0.55 -4.33
CA GLU A 294 -1.86 -0.45 -4.13
C GLU A 294 -0.71 -0.19 -5.10
N ALA A 295 0.46 0.12 -4.56
CA ALA A 295 1.72 0.17 -5.28
C ALA A 295 2.30 -1.26 -5.29
N GLY A 296 2.31 -1.91 -6.44
CA GLY A 296 2.83 -3.26 -6.57
C GLY A 296 4.36 -3.31 -6.55
N SER A 297 4.90 -4.53 -6.57
CA SER A 297 6.35 -4.72 -6.60
C SER A 297 6.96 -4.21 -7.90
N ALA A 298 8.14 -3.61 -7.81
CA ALA A 298 8.97 -3.26 -8.97
C ALA A 298 9.61 -4.50 -9.63
N LEU A 299 9.52 -5.68 -8.99
CA LEU A 299 10.08 -6.91 -9.53
C LEU A 299 9.08 -7.61 -10.46
N PRO A 300 9.54 -8.23 -11.56
CA PRO A 300 8.70 -9.12 -12.36
C PRO A 300 8.15 -10.28 -11.53
N GLY A 301 6.91 -10.72 -11.81
CA GLY A 301 6.26 -11.80 -11.04
C GLY A 301 7.03 -13.13 -11.02
N THR A 302 7.88 -13.39 -12.02
CA THR A 302 8.79 -14.56 -12.08
C THR A 302 9.94 -14.51 -11.08
N GLU A 303 10.29 -13.31 -10.62
CA GLU A 303 11.38 -13.06 -9.67
C GLU A 303 10.85 -12.95 -8.24
N GLN A 304 9.56 -12.67 -8.07
CA GLN A 304 8.93 -12.55 -6.76
C GLN A 304 8.82 -13.90 -6.02
N GLY A 305 8.68 -13.79 -4.69
CA GLY A 305 8.39 -14.93 -3.81
C GLY A 305 9.52 -15.94 -3.66
N ALA A 306 9.30 -16.94 -2.79
CA ALA A 306 10.35 -17.88 -2.41
C ALA A 306 10.88 -18.74 -3.58
N TYR A 307 10.01 -19.11 -4.53
CA TYR A 307 10.38 -19.90 -5.69
C TYR A 307 11.20 -19.09 -6.69
N GLY A 308 10.73 -17.90 -7.09
CA GLY A 308 11.45 -17.02 -8.01
C GLY A 308 12.84 -16.68 -7.47
N GLN A 309 12.90 -16.27 -6.20
CA GLN A 309 14.17 -15.99 -5.52
C GLN A 309 15.09 -17.22 -5.40
N ARG A 310 14.55 -18.44 -5.32
CA ARG A 310 15.38 -19.66 -5.36
C ARG A 310 16.01 -19.87 -6.72
N ILE A 311 15.25 -19.72 -7.81
CA ILE A 311 15.75 -19.84 -9.18
C ILE A 311 16.88 -18.82 -9.41
N GLN A 312 16.71 -17.58 -8.94
CA GLN A 312 17.76 -16.57 -9.09
C GLN A 312 19.02 -16.87 -8.26
N ARG A 313 18.89 -17.48 -7.07
CA ARG A 313 20.05 -17.98 -6.30
C ARG A 313 20.81 -19.09 -7.00
N GLU A 314 20.09 -20.04 -7.63
CA GLU A 314 20.69 -21.11 -8.42
C GLU A 314 21.44 -20.53 -9.64
N ARG A 315 20.83 -19.55 -10.32
CA ARG A 315 21.48 -18.80 -11.41
C ARG A 315 22.75 -18.09 -10.93
N TYR A 316 22.69 -17.38 -9.80
CA TYR A 316 23.85 -16.73 -9.20
C TYR A 316 24.98 -17.72 -8.90
N ALA A 317 24.68 -18.87 -8.30
CA ALA A 317 25.68 -19.89 -8.00
C ALA A 317 26.39 -20.39 -9.28
N GLY A 318 25.63 -20.60 -10.37
CA GLY A 318 26.20 -20.97 -11.66
C GLY A 318 27.07 -19.87 -12.28
N LEU A 319 26.60 -18.62 -12.27
CA LEU A 319 27.37 -17.48 -12.78
C LEU A 319 28.67 -17.26 -12.00
N ARG A 320 28.60 -17.34 -10.66
CA ARG A 320 29.77 -17.18 -9.78
C ARG A 320 30.84 -18.24 -10.01
N ALA A 321 30.43 -19.48 -10.32
CA ALA A 321 31.34 -20.62 -10.47
C ALA A 321 32.13 -20.65 -11.79
N THR A 322 31.78 -19.78 -12.75
CA THR A 322 32.57 -19.62 -13.99
C THR A 322 33.83 -18.77 -13.73
N ASP A 323 34.86 -18.93 -14.58
CA ASP A 323 36.19 -18.33 -14.39
C ASP A 323 36.17 -16.79 -14.20
N GLY A 324 37.14 -16.30 -13.42
CA GLY A 324 37.29 -14.88 -13.07
C GLY A 324 37.48 -13.92 -14.27
N ASP A 325 37.88 -14.45 -15.43
CA ASP A 325 37.99 -13.69 -16.69
C ASP A 325 36.63 -13.18 -17.22
N GLN A 326 35.52 -13.68 -16.68
CA GLN A 326 34.17 -13.20 -17.00
C GLN A 326 33.67 -12.10 -16.06
N LEU A 327 34.50 -11.63 -15.11
CA LEU A 327 34.16 -10.46 -14.32
C LEU A 327 34.13 -9.22 -15.20
N ARG A 328 33.07 -8.42 -15.03
CA ARG A 328 32.92 -7.12 -15.69
C ARG A 328 33.74 -6.08 -14.94
N PRO A 329 34.33 -5.08 -15.64
CA PRO A 329 34.89 -3.88 -15.00
C PRO A 329 33.75 -3.01 -14.46
N ALA A 330 33.02 -3.53 -13.47
CA ALA A 330 31.84 -2.93 -12.88
C ALA A 330 31.96 -2.94 -11.36
N ALA A 331 31.46 -1.88 -10.74
CA ALA A 331 31.38 -1.73 -9.30
C ALA A 331 29.91 -1.69 -8.86
N LEU A 332 29.52 -2.66 -8.03
CA LEU A 332 28.19 -2.74 -7.43
C LEU A 332 28.21 -2.13 -6.02
N TYR A 333 27.43 -1.08 -5.82
CA TYR A 333 27.32 -0.36 -4.57
C TYR A 333 25.97 -0.66 -3.90
N THR A 334 25.96 -0.77 -2.58
CA THR A 334 24.72 -0.81 -1.79
C THR A 334 24.91 -0.05 -0.49
N SER A 335 23.89 0.72 -0.10
CA SER A 335 23.82 1.38 1.18
C SER A 335 22.52 1.02 1.90
N TYR A 336 22.63 0.58 3.15
CA TYR A 336 21.51 0.21 4.02
C TYR A 336 20.51 -0.76 3.34
N ASP A 337 21.05 -1.82 2.73
CA ASP A 337 20.28 -2.82 1.96
C ASP A 337 19.46 -2.21 0.81
N GLY A 338 20.07 -1.27 0.10
CA GLY A 338 19.54 -0.60 -1.09
C GLY A 338 18.52 0.52 -0.81
N ARG A 339 18.33 0.93 0.45
CA ARG A 339 17.31 1.93 0.81
C ARG A 339 17.72 3.36 0.46
N GLN A 340 18.98 3.62 0.17
CA GLN A 340 19.49 4.98 0.03
C GLN A 340 20.67 5.06 -0.96
N TYR A 341 20.82 6.22 -1.61
CA TYR A 341 22.06 6.65 -2.26
C TYR A 341 22.87 7.52 -1.28
N SER A 342 23.66 6.88 -0.43
CA SER A 342 24.23 7.54 0.76
C SER A 342 25.51 6.89 1.29
N ASP A 343 26.03 7.49 2.36
CA ASP A 343 27.06 6.91 3.24
C ASP A 343 28.42 6.67 2.55
N SER A 344 29.26 5.81 3.13
CA SER A 344 30.60 5.53 2.62
C SER A 344 30.59 4.93 1.21
N PRO A 345 29.64 4.03 0.84
CA PRO A 345 29.51 3.57 -0.54
C PRO A 345 29.32 4.71 -1.54
N ARG A 346 28.58 5.77 -1.19
CA ARG A 346 28.38 6.94 -2.07
C ARG A 346 29.67 7.74 -2.24
N ALA A 347 30.42 7.94 -1.17
CA ALA A 347 31.69 8.66 -1.23
C ALA A 347 32.70 7.90 -2.10
N ILE A 348 32.81 6.57 -1.91
CA ILE A 348 33.66 5.71 -2.76
C ILE A 348 33.21 5.76 -4.22
N HIS A 349 31.90 5.67 -4.47
CA HIS A 349 31.34 5.77 -5.82
C HIS A 349 31.76 7.06 -6.51
N ARG A 350 31.57 8.22 -5.87
CA ARG A 350 31.92 9.53 -6.44
C ARG A 350 33.39 9.62 -6.80
N GLU A 351 34.26 9.16 -5.90
CA GLU A 351 35.70 9.19 -6.13
C GLU A 351 36.11 8.25 -7.27
N LEU A 352 35.56 7.03 -7.30
CA LEU A 352 35.90 6.05 -8.32
C LEU A 352 35.39 6.48 -9.71
N ALA A 353 34.16 7.01 -9.79
CA ALA A 353 33.59 7.54 -11.03
C ALA A 353 34.41 8.71 -11.61
N SER A 354 35.02 9.53 -10.74
CA SER A 354 35.90 10.61 -11.19
C SER A 354 37.26 10.12 -11.70
N ARG A 355 37.80 9.03 -11.13
CA ARG A 355 39.15 8.53 -11.42
C ARG A 355 39.20 7.48 -12.53
N ALA A 356 38.15 6.70 -12.67
CA ALA A 356 38.06 5.56 -13.57
C ALA A 356 36.68 5.53 -14.26
N PRO A 357 36.41 6.50 -15.16
CA PRO A 357 35.11 6.65 -15.81
C PRO A 357 34.74 5.48 -16.73
N GLU A 358 35.69 4.60 -17.05
CA GLU A 358 35.46 3.37 -17.81
C GLU A 358 34.79 2.26 -16.99
N ILE A 359 34.75 2.38 -15.66
CA ILE A 359 34.09 1.42 -14.78
C ILE A 359 32.59 1.64 -14.85
N GLU A 360 31.84 0.54 -15.03
CA GLU A 360 30.39 0.59 -14.94
C GLU A 360 29.95 0.72 -13.47
N HIS A 361 29.13 1.73 -13.17
CA HIS A 361 28.64 1.99 -11.82
C HIS A 361 27.21 1.48 -11.63
N LEU A 362 27.04 0.49 -10.76
CA LEU A 362 25.76 -0.15 -10.46
C LEU A 362 25.36 0.14 -9.03
N TRP A 363 24.16 0.66 -8.79
CA TRP A 363 23.68 0.93 -7.44
C TRP A 363 22.45 0.11 -7.10
N VAL A 364 22.51 -0.67 -6.03
CA VAL A 364 21.38 -1.47 -5.56
C VAL A 364 20.31 -0.56 -4.98
N VAL A 365 19.10 -0.61 -5.53
CA VAL A 365 17.95 0.17 -5.06
C VAL A 365 16.84 -0.79 -4.62
N ARG A 366 16.41 -0.67 -3.37
CA ARG A 366 15.26 -1.38 -2.84
C ARG A 366 14.01 -0.62 -3.21
N ASP A 367 13.10 -1.28 -3.91
CA ASP A 367 11.73 -0.80 -4.10
C ASP A 367 11.62 0.59 -4.75
N GLN A 368 12.61 0.96 -5.57
CA GLN A 368 12.70 2.28 -6.20
C GLN A 368 12.72 3.45 -5.20
N GLN A 369 13.05 3.19 -3.92
CA GLN A 369 13.02 4.19 -2.84
C GLN A 369 14.32 4.98 -2.71
N ALA A 370 15.13 5.05 -3.77
CA ALA A 370 16.33 5.87 -3.80
C ALA A 370 16.62 6.34 -5.24
N ALA A 371 16.73 7.66 -5.41
CA ALA A 371 17.23 8.25 -6.64
C ALA A 371 18.76 8.05 -6.73
N VAL A 372 19.23 7.67 -7.92
CA VAL A 372 20.65 7.56 -8.25
C VAL A 372 21.01 8.62 -9.29
N PRO A 373 22.20 9.21 -9.25
CA PRO A 373 22.56 10.26 -10.19
C PRO A 373 22.81 9.71 -11.60
N ASP A 374 22.79 10.60 -12.59
CA ASP A 374 23.14 10.28 -13.97
C ASP A 374 24.49 9.56 -14.07
N GLY A 375 24.59 8.62 -15.01
CA GLY A 375 25.78 7.78 -15.19
C GLY A 375 25.84 6.58 -14.23
N VAL A 376 24.93 6.47 -13.27
CA VAL A 376 24.81 5.31 -12.37
C VAL A 376 23.57 4.51 -12.73
N ARG A 377 23.75 3.21 -12.97
CA ARG A 377 22.63 2.31 -13.28
C ARG A 377 22.01 1.79 -12.00
N ALA A 378 20.74 2.10 -11.77
CA ALA A 378 19.96 1.53 -10.67
C ALA A 378 19.69 0.05 -10.93
N VAL A 379 19.93 -0.79 -9.92
CA VAL A 379 19.71 -2.24 -9.96
C VAL A 379 18.71 -2.60 -8.86
N ALA A 380 17.51 -3.04 -9.25
CA ALA A 380 16.47 -3.39 -8.29
C ALA A 380 16.92 -4.55 -7.38
N LEU A 381 16.90 -4.34 -6.07
CA LEU A 381 17.25 -5.38 -5.10
C LEU A 381 16.38 -6.63 -5.33
N HIS A 382 17.01 -7.80 -5.34
CA HIS A 382 16.37 -9.10 -5.59
C HIS A 382 15.92 -9.36 -7.03
N SER A 383 16.19 -8.46 -7.98
CA SER A 383 15.96 -8.74 -9.39
C SER A 383 16.98 -9.74 -9.95
N ALA A 384 16.68 -10.38 -11.08
CA ALA A 384 17.63 -11.24 -11.77
C ALA A 384 18.95 -10.50 -12.11
N GLU A 385 18.85 -9.22 -12.41
CA GLU A 385 19.98 -8.34 -12.67
C GLU A 385 20.84 -8.13 -11.41
N TRP A 386 20.23 -7.97 -10.23
CA TRP A 386 20.97 -7.87 -8.97
C TRP A 386 21.80 -9.11 -8.67
N TYR A 387 21.23 -10.31 -8.91
CA TYR A 387 21.97 -11.57 -8.77
C TYR A 387 23.14 -11.65 -9.76
N GLU A 388 22.92 -11.23 -11.01
CA GLU A 388 23.99 -11.19 -12.01
C GLU A 388 25.08 -10.17 -11.67
N ALA A 389 24.70 -8.96 -11.21
CA ALA A 389 25.61 -7.93 -10.77
C ALA A 389 26.46 -8.40 -9.58
N LEU A 390 25.86 -9.09 -8.60
CA LEU A 390 26.60 -9.68 -7.49
C LEU A 390 27.61 -10.75 -7.94
N ALA A 391 27.27 -11.55 -8.95
CA ALA A 391 28.15 -12.61 -9.46
C ALA A 391 29.28 -12.09 -10.36
N ARG A 392 29.05 -10.98 -11.08
CA ARG A 392 29.92 -10.54 -12.19
C ARG A 392 30.65 -9.23 -11.96
N SER A 393 30.25 -8.40 -11.00
CA SER A 393 30.94 -7.13 -10.75
C SER A 393 32.29 -7.40 -10.11
N ARG A 394 33.36 -6.86 -10.69
CA ARG A 394 34.71 -7.00 -10.13
C ARG A 394 34.83 -6.37 -8.74
N TRP A 395 34.04 -5.35 -8.45
CA TRP A 395 33.98 -4.72 -7.13
C TRP A 395 32.56 -4.75 -6.56
N VAL A 396 32.46 -5.07 -5.28
CA VAL A 396 31.21 -4.96 -4.49
C VAL A 396 31.50 -4.10 -3.27
N VAL A 397 30.79 -3.00 -3.10
CA VAL A 397 30.96 -2.04 -2.01
C VAL A 397 29.67 -1.97 -1.21
N THR A 398 29.73 -2.30 0.08
CA THR A 398 28.55 -2.32 0.96
C THR A 398 28.89 -1.71 2.32
N ASN A 399 27.89 -1.16 3.01
CA ASN A 399 27.98 -0.76 4.41
C ASN A 399 27.14 -1.61 5.36
N THR A 400 26.41 -2.60 4.84
CA THR A 400 25.63 -3.58 5.60
C THR A 400 26.01 -5.01 5.21
N HIS A 401 25.33 -5.99 5.83
CA HIS A 401 25.54 -7.38 5.51
C HIS A 401 25.11 -7.71 4.07
N LEU A 402 25.95 -8.47 3.37
CA LEU A 402 25.53 -9.19 2.18
C LEU A 402 24.61 -10.37 2.55
N PRO A 403 23.84 -10.90 1.58
CA PRO A 403 22.98 -12.06 1.79
C PRO A 403 23.74 -13.24 2.41
N GLN A 404 23.08 -14.03 3.25
CA GLN A 404 23.73 -15.15 3.96
C GLN A 404 24.34 -16.19 3.02
N TRP A 405 23.75 -16.36 1.84
CA TRP A 405 24.16 -17.32 0.81
C TRP A 405 25.20 -16.75 -0.16
N PHE A 406 25.58 -15.48 0.00
CA PHE A 406 26.57 -14.85 -0.87
C PHE A 406 27.95 -15.50 -0.66
N GLU A 407 28.60 -15.82 -1.77
CA GLU A 407 29.99 -16.24 -1.85
C GLU A 407 30.65 -15.37 -2.92
N ARG A 408 31.83 -14.80 -2.68
CA ARG A 408 32.45 -13.99 -3.75
C ARG A 408 32.95 -14.89 -4.90
N ALA A 409 32.91 -14.38 -6.13
CA ALA A 409 33.60 -15.01 -7.25
C ALA A 409 35.13 -14.87 -7.10
N GLU A 410 35.89 -15.75 -7.74
CA GLU A 410 37.34 -15.59 -7.81
C GLU A 410 37.69 -14.31 -8.60
N GLY A 411 38.67 -13.55 -8.11
CA GLY A 411 39.04 -12.24 -8.69
C GLY A 411 38.14 -11.07 -8.27
N GLN A 412 37.05 -11.31 -7.54
CA GLN A 412 36.15 -10.27 -7.05
C GLN A 412 36.68 -9.61 -5.76
N CYS A 413 36.58 -8.29 -5.66
CA CYS A 413 36.93 -7.52 -4.47
C CYS A 413 35.68 -7.03 -3.74
N VAL A 414 35.51 -7.44 -2.48
CA VAL A 414 34.37 -7.02 -1.64
C VAL A 414 34.87 -6.06 -0.57
N VAL A 415 34.43 -4.80 -0.65
CA VAL A 415 34.74 -3.74 0.31
C VAL A 415 33.58 -3.61 1.29
N GLN A 416 33.82 -3.97 2.55
CA GLN A 416 32.89 -3.78 3.64
C GLN A 416 33.24 -2.50 4.40
N THR A 417 32.39 -1.49 4.27
CA THR A 417 32.61 -0.19 4.92
C THR A 417 32.03 -0.12 6.33
N TRP A 418 31.03 -0.95 6.66
CA TRP A 418 30.20 -0.76 7.85
C TRP A 418 29.69 0.70 7.96
N HIS A 419 29.13 1.09 9.11
CA HIS A 419 28.38 2.35 9.18
C HIS A 419 28.56 3.11 10.50
N GLY A 420 29.65 2.89 11.24
CA GLY A 420 29.92 3.66 12.46
C GLY A 420 30.93 3.03 13.40
N THR A 421 31.54 3.90 14.22
CA THR A 421 32.31 3.47 15.40
C THR A 421 31.36 2.73 16.35
N PRO A 422 31.60 1.46 16.69
CA PRO A 422 30.70 0.71 17.55
C PRO A 422 30.67 1.29 18.98
N LEU A 423 29.51 1.79 19.41
CA LEU A 423 29.25 2.13 20.82
C LEU A 423 28.55 0.97 21.55
N LYS A 424 27.61 0.30 20.87
CA LYS A 424 26.89 -0.87 21.38
C LYS A 424 27.68 -2.15 21.04
N ARG A 425 27.47 -3.22 21.82
CA ARG A 425 27.96 -4.56 21.46
C ARG A 425 27.29 -5.03 20.17
N ILE A 426 28.05 -5.60 19.25
CA ILE A 426 27.61 -6.03 17.92
C ILE A 426 28.18 -7.39 17.56
N GLY A 427 27.55 -8.06 16.58
CA GLY A 427 28.02 -9.36 16.09
C GLY A 427 28.16 -10.37 17.22
N ARG A 428 29.33 -11.01 17.31
CA ARG A 428 29.66 -12.02 18.33
C ARG A 428 29.78 -11.46 19.75
N ASP A 429 29.96 -10.15 19.91
CA ASP A 429 30.02 -9.53 21.25
C ASP A 429 28.67 -9.50 21.96
N LEU A 430 27.58 -9.83 21.26
CA LEU A 430 26.26 -10.04 21.84
C LEU A 430 26.16 -11.36 22.64
N ALA A 431 27.15 -12.25 22.53
CA ALA A 431 27.16 -13.51 23.26
C ALA A 431 26.94 -13.29 24.78
N GLY A 432 26.05 -14.08 25.37
CA GLY A 432 25.68 -13.98 26.79
C GLY A 432 24.72 -12.83 27.12
N THR A 433 24.24 -12.08 26.12
CA THR A 433 23.16 -11.08 26.31
C THR A 433 21.79 -11.69 25.95
N PRO A 434 20.67 -11.12 26.43
CA PRO A 434 19.33 -11.54 26.02
C PRO A 434 19.04 -11.40 24.52
N HIS A 435 19.87 -10.63 23.79
CA HIS A 435 19.74 -10.38 22.35
C HIS A 435 20.71 -11.25 21.53
N ALA A 436 21.33 -12.26 22.15
CA ALA A 436 22.22 -13.18 21.47
C ALA A 436 21.43 -14.10 20.53
N ASP A 437 21.70 -14.00 19.23
CA ASP A 437 21.23 -14.97 18.23
C ASP A 437 22.39 -15.89 17.84
N ALA A 438 22.33 -17.14 18.32
CA ALA A 438 23.36 -18.14 18.09
C ALA A 438 23.56 -18.46 16.60
N ALA A 439 22.49 -18.51 15.80
CA ALA A 439 22.56 -18.80 14.38
C ALA A 439 23.18 -17.62 13.60
N TYR A 440 22.80 -16.40 13.93
CA TYR A 440 23.41 -15.19 13.38
C TYR A 440 24.91 -15.13 13.69
N MET A 441 25.29 -15.33 14.95
CA MET A 441 26.71 -15.32 15.37
C MET A 441 27.52 -16.43 14.71
N ALA A 442 26.98 -17.65 14.62
CA ALA A 442 27.63 -18.76 13.93
C ALA A 442 27.81 -18.51 12.42
N SER A 443 26.95 -17.69 11.81
CA SER A 443 27.07 -17.34 10.39
C SER A 443 28.18 -16.31 10.11
N MET A 444 28.69 -15.63 11.15
CA MET A 444 29.49 -14.42 10.98
C MET A 444 30.84 -14.65 10.32
N GLU A 445 31.58 -15.68 10.73
CA GLU A 445 32.90 -16.01 10.16
C GLU A 445 32.80 -16.30 8.67
N ARG A 446 31.78 -17.07 8.26
CA ARG A 446 31.52 -17.37 6.85
C ARG A 446 31.16 -16.13 6.03
N ARG A 447 30.39 -15.20 6.61
CA ARG A 447 30.04 -13.93 5.96
C ARG A 447 31.25 -13.01 5.82
N SER A 448 32.05 -12.87 6.88
CA SER A 448 33.21 -11.99 6.90
C SER A 448 34.36 -12.52 6.05
N ALA A 449 34.49 -13.84 5.90
CA ALA A 449 35.42 -14.46 4.95
C ALA A 449 35.19 -14.05 3.49
N GLN A 450 34.00 -13.55 3.14
CA GLN A 450 33.71 -13.04 1.80
C GLN A 450 34.25 -11.63 1.57
N TRP A 451 34.67 -10.91 2.62
CA TRP A 451 35.19 -9.55 2.50
C TRP A 451 36.66 -9.58 2.08
N SER A 452 37.02 -8.74 1.13
CA SER A 452 38.40 -8.53 0.73
C SER A 452 39.06 -7.49 1.62
N VAL A 453 38.32 -6.42 1.95
CA VAL A 453 38.78 -5.34 2.84
C VAL A 453 37.64 -4.93 3.78
N LEU A 454 37.98 -4.69 5.05
CA LEU A 454 37.10 -4.07 6.05
C LEU A 454 37.60 -2.66 6.38
N VAL A 455 36.77 -1.63 6.20
CA VAL A 455 37.12 -0.25 6.59
C VAL A 455 36.93 -0.07 8.09
N SER A 456 37.92 0.52 8.74
CA SER A 456 37.88 0.86 10.16
C SER A 456 38.04 2.38 10.36
N PRO A 457 37.22 3.00 11.21
CA PRO A 457 37.28 4.44 11.42
C PRO A 457 38.43 4.90 12.31
N ASN A 458 39.05 4.00 13.10
CA ASN A 458 40.09 4.33 14.08
C ASN A 458 40.66 3.08 14.76
N SER A 459 41.79 3.25 15.45
CA SER A 459 42.51 2.22 16.22
C SER A 459 41.70 1.61 17.36
N PHE A 460 40.70 2.34 17.89
CA PHE A 460 39.76 1.79 18.87
C PHE A 460 38.79 0.77 18.23
N SER A 461 38.28 1.07 17.04
CA SER A 461 37.27 0.24 16.38
C SER A 461 37.86 -1.00 15.73
N THR A 462 39.09 -0.94 15.22
CA THR A 462 39.77 -2.05 14.54
C THR A 462 39.71 -3.38 15.32
N PRO A 463 40.17 -3.45 16.59
CA PRO A 463 40.10 -4.70 17.35
C PRO A 463 38.66 -5.14 17.66
N VAL A 464 37.73 -4.19 17.87
CA VAL A 464 36.31 -4.48 18.14
C VAL A 464 35.66 -5.11 16.91
N LEU A 465 35.83 -4.51 15.74
CA LEU A 465 35.25 -4.99 14.49
C LEU A 465 35.80 -6.37 14.11
N ARG A 466 37.12 -6.58 14.24
CA ARG A 466 37.73 -7.90 14.00
C ARG A 466 37.12 -8.99 14.88
N ARG A 467 37.02 -8.74 16.19
CA ARG A 467 36.44 -9.72 17.14
C ARG A 467 34.95 -9.95 16.88
N ALA A 468 34.17 -8.88 16.79
CA ALA A 468 32.72 -8.95 16.62
C ALA A 468 32.32 -9.69 15.34
N PHE A 469 33.08 -9.52 14.26
CA PHE A 469 32.80 -10.15 12.97
C PHE A 469 33.63 -11.40 12.68
N GLY A 470 34.56 -11.78 13.56
CA GLY A 470 35.49 -12.89 13.32
C GLY A 470 36.34 -12.68 12.06
N TYR A 471 36.63 -11.43 11.70
CA TYR A 471 37.34 -11.09 10.47
C TYR A 471 38.85 -11.05 10.69
N SER A 472 39.59 -11.87 9.94
CA SER A 472 41.05 -11.99 10.01
C SER A 472 41.78 -11.39 8.82
N GLY A 473 41.05 -10.87 7.82
CA GLY A 473 41.62 -10.30 6.60
C GLY A 473 42.12 -8.87 6.76
N GLU A 474 42.25 -8.20 5.60
CA GLU A 474 42.78 -6.84 5.49
C GLU A 474 41.82 -5.81 6.08
N VAL A 475 42.31 -5.04 7.05
CA VAL A 475 41.56 -3.92 7.63
C VAL A 475 42.23 -2.62 7.19
N LEU A 476 41.46 -1.76 6.53
CA LEU A 476 41.89 -0.43 6.14
C LEU A 476 41.45 0.57 7.20
N GLU A 477 42.36 0.91 8.12
CA GLU A 477 42.13 1.92 9.15
C GLU A 477 42.40 3.32 8.59
N CYS A 478 41.44 3.85 7.83
CA CYS A 478 41.58 5.13 7.12
C CYS A 478 40.52 6.19 7.49
N GLY A 479 39.69 5.92 8.50
CA GLY A 479 38.46 6.70 8.69
C GLY A 479 37.33 6.18 7.80
N TYR A 480 36.18 6.85 7.81
CA TYR A 480 35.09 6.51 6.88
C TYR A 480 35.06 7.48 5.71
N PRO A 481 34.96 6.99 4.46
CA PRO A 481 34.82 7.84 3.28
C PRO A 481 33.70 8.88 3.36
N ARG A 482 32.58 8.54 4.03
CA ARG A 482 31.48 9.51 4.23
C ARG A 482 31.88 10.75 5.02
N ASN A 483 32.94 10.66 5.82
CA ASN A 483 33.43 11.75 6.66
C ASN A 483 34.42 12.67 5.93
N ASP A 484 34.85 12.34 4.70
CA ASP A 484 35.81 13.17 3.96
C ASP A 484 35.31 14.61 3.79
N LEU A 485 34.00 14.79 3.60
CA LEU A 485 33.34 16.10 3.54
C LEU A 485 33.50 16.92 4.84
N LEU A 486 33.65 16.28 6.00
CA LEU A 486 33.87 16.96 7.27
C LEU A 486 35.31 17.50 7.41
N TYR A 487 36.22 17.03 6.57
CA TYR A 487 37.62 17.47 6.53
C TYR A 487 37.93 18.29 5.27
N ALA A 488 36.93 18.51 4.40
CA ALA A 488 37.11 19.27 3.17
C ALA A 488 37.59 20.71 3.48
N PRO A 489 38.45 21.30 2.62
CA PRO A 489 38.97 22.65 2.82
C PRO A 489 37.88 23.73 2.89
N ASP A 490 36.76 23.51 2.22
CA ASP A 490 35.61 24.41 2.05
C ASP A 490 34.45 24.11 3.01
N ARG A 491 34.64 23.24 4.01
CA ARG A 491 33.57 22.78 4.94
C ARG A 491 32.85 23.87 5.76
N ALA A 492 33.33 25.11 5.75
CA ALA A 492 32.78 26.25 6.51
C ALA A 492 31.96 27.23 5.65
N THR A 493 31.90 26.98 4.34
CA THR A 493 31.08 27.68 3.35
C THR A 493 29.97 26.75 2.88
#